data_AF-A0A7Y4Z7J8-F1
#
_entry.id   AF-A0A7Y4Z7J8-F1
#
_cell.length_a   1.000
_cell.length_b   1.000
_cell.length_c   1.000
_cell.angle_alpha   90.00
_cell.angle_beta   90.00
_cell.angle_gamma   90.00
#
_symmetry.space_group_name_H-M   'P 1'
#
loop_
_entity.id
_entity.type
_entity.pdbx_description
1 polymer ?
#
loop_
_entity_poly.entity_id
_entity_poly.type
_entity_poly.pdbx_seq_one_letter_code
_entity_poly.pdbx_strand_id
1 'polypeptide(L)'
;MFEFNKDYVIDDINIAINILNEDLDEEVHSFPPVPNALKDITTGINKGKLDENIRVRYKFPYGIWFRGQPRCCFNLEPTLFREKVYKELVCRDRIKNTNCIDGIRTLSYYTETSMLKHFMLRSNIDYLKIDSTLDWLCLMQHHGIPTRLLDWTESILIALYFAVREKNECDGYIFALNGARLNKITRIGKPRKALCTPDSVDVVLRAELSNAHSLKTLISNLRKKNLLNYVCENITDLDLIKKLKGFKTYNNDLVLEGNVKDLIVKLSLPIAFFPARKNDRMANQLSVFTLSGGKAYDKEIVKNFGNSIFYEPKGLVELDNEIKNEPNYLSRKFLKCFKIPGDSKLKIREQLKRVGIHDGSMYPELEYQANYIKKQWRIIEDENGEYI
;
A
#
# COMPACT_ATOMS: atom_id res chain seq x y z
N MET A 1 -17.86 -19.76 -35.99
CA MET A 1 -18.50 -18.49 -35.59
C MET A 1 -19.26 -18.80 -34.30
N PHE A 2 -18.62 -18.62 -33.14
CA PHE A 2 -19.21 -19.03 -31.86
C PHE A 2 -20.06 -17.88 -31.32
N GLU A 3 -21.39 -18.04 -31.33
CA GLU A 3 -22.32 -17.21 -30.58
C GLU A 3 -22.11 -17.49 -29.08
N PHE A 4 -21.44 -16.57 -28.39
CA PHE A 4 -21.33 -16.62 -26.94
C PHE A 4 -22.66 -16.19 -26.32
N ASN A 5 -23.31 -17.14 -25.63
CA ASN A 5 -24.49 -16.89 -24.83
C ASN A 5 -24.14 -15.89 -23.71
N LYS A 6 -24.75 -14.69 -23.75
CA LYS A 6 -24.35 -13.49 -22.97
C LYS A 6 -24.77 -13.55 -21.49
N ASP A 7 -25.56 -14.53 -21.09
CA ASP A 7 -26.29 -14.49 -19.81
C ASP A 7 -25.55 -15.11 -18.61
N TYR A 8 -24.34 -15.65 -18.77
CA TYR A 8 -23.61 -16.36 -17.70
C TYR A 8 -22.20 -15.82 -17.36
N VAL A 9 -21.87 -14.58 -17.74
CA VAL A 9 -20.47 -14.09 -17.71
C VAL A 9 -20.08 -13.36 -16.40
N ILE A 10 -21.01 -13.08 -15.46
CA ILE A 10 -20.74 -12.15 -14.34
C ILE A 10 -21.25 -12.65 -12.98
N ASP A 11 -21.71 -13.90 -12.83
CA ASP A 11 -22.34 -14.32 -11.57
C ASP A 11 -21.36 -14.33 -10.40
N ASP A 12 -20.16 -14.89 -10.56
CA ASP A 12 -19.17 -14.98 -9.48
C ASP A 12 -18.59 -13.61 -9.09
N ILE A 13 -18.34 -12.73 -10.07
CA ILE A 13 -17.93 -11.34 -9.83
C ILE A 13 -19.06 -10.58 -9.12
N ASN A 14 -20.32 -10.75 -9.55
CA ASN A 14 -21.45 -10.09 -8.91
C ASN A 14 -21.71 -10.62 -7.50
N ILE A 15 -21.55 -11.92 -7.25
CA ILE A 15 -21.64 -12.52 -5.91
C ILE A 15 -20.55 -11.93 -5.01
N ALA A 16 -19.29 -11.89 -5.46
CA ALA A 16 -18.20 -11.30 -4.69
C ALA A 16 -18.48 -9.82 -4.36
N ILE A 17 -18.96 -9.05 -5.35
CA ILE A 17 -19.34 -7.65 -5.19
C ILE A 17 -20.54 -7.50 -4.26
N ASN A 18 -21.55 -8.39 -4.32
CA ASN A 18 -22.74 -8.32 -3.48
C ASN A 18 -22.43 -8.65 -2.02
N ILE A 19 -21.64 -9.68 -1.75
CA ILE A 19 -21.09 -9.98 -0.40
C ILE A 19 -20.36 -8.75 0.14
N LEU A 20 -19.57 -8.08 -0.70
CA LEU A 20 -18.86 -6.85 -0.33
C LEU A 20 -19.81 -5.68 -0.05
N ASN A 21 -20.99 -5.62 -0.66
CA ASN A 21 -21.96 -4.52 -0.49
C ASN A 21 -22.92 -4.71 0.67
N GLU A 22 -23.44 -5.93 0.90
CA GLU A 22 -24.30 -6.25 2.04
C GLU A 22 -23.59 -5.98 3.38
N ASP A 23 -22.26 -6.07 3.38
CA ASP A 23 -21.44 -5.76 4.53
C ASP A 23 -21.15 -4.25 4.72
N LEU A 24 -21.53 -3.38 3.79
CA LEU A 24 -21.17 -1.94 3.80
C LEU A 24 -22.33 -1.00 4.21
N ASP A 25 -23.36 -1.48 4.89
CA ASP A 25 -24.65 -0.78 5.14
C ASP A 25 -24.64 0.68 5.65
N GLU A 26 -25.68 1.41 5.21
CA GLU A 26 -26.27 2.75 5.48
C GLU A 26 -25.39 3.98 5.79
N GLU A 27 -24.28 3.87 6.53
CA GLU A 27 -23.42 5.03 6.91
C GLU A 27 -22.57 5.57 5.73
N VAL A 28 -22.68 4.90 4.59
CA VAL A 28 -21.88 5.01 3.36
C VAL A 28 -22.51 5.98 2.35
N HIS A 29 -23.72 6.50 2.62
CA HIS A 29 -24.49 7.34 1.69
C HIS A 29 -24.20 8.85 1.71
N SER A 30 -23.31 9.35 2.58
CA SER A 30 -23.01 10.80 2.71
C SER A 30 -21.74 11.27 1.96
N PHE A 31 -21.44 10.72 0.78
CA PHE A 31 -20.14 10.89 0.12
C PHE A 31 -20.20 11.71 -1.20
N PRO A 32 -19.22 12.61 -1.47
CA PRO A 32 -19.13 13.39 -2.69
C PRO A 32 -18.64 12.56 -3.91
N PRO A 33 -18.95 12.99 -5.15
CA PRO A 33 -18.79 12.17 -6.34
C PRO A 33 -17.34 11.96 -6.77
N VAL A 34 -17.07 10.76 -7.31
CA VAL A 34 -15.80 10.34 -7.92
C VAL A 34 -15.75 10.76 -9.41
N PRO A 35 -14.61 11.26 -9.93
CA PRO A 35 -14.43 11.51 -11.37
C PRO A 35 -14.43 10.22 -12.22
N ASN A 36 -15.09 10.29 -13.37
CA ASN A 36 -15.39 9.16 -14.27
C ASN A 36 -14.18 8.68 -15.08
N ALA A 37 -13.54 7.57 -14.70
CA ALA A 37 -12.45 6.97 -15.49
C ALA A 37 -12.68 5.51 -15.93
N LEU A 38 -13.89 4.96 -15.83
CA LEU A 38 -14.15 3.54 -16.15
C LEU A 38 -15.34 3.28 -17.09
N LYS A 39 -15.99 4.33 -17.63
CA LYS A 39 -17.10 4.12 -18.57
C LYS A 39 -16.68 3.58 -19.94
N ASP A 40 -15.41 3.70 -20.32
CA ASP A 40 -14.96 3.35 -21.68
C ASP A 40 -14.71 1.85 -21.89
N ILE A 41 -14.63 1.04 -20.83
CA ILE A 41 -14.37 -0.41 -20.97
C ILE A 41 -15.67 -1.19 -21.27
N THR A 42 -16.82 -0.71 -20.78
CA THR A 42 -18.10 -1.42 -20.94
C THR A 42 -18.97 -0.91 -22.11
N THR A 43 -18.84 0.34 -22.54
CA THR A 43 -19.67 0.91 -23.61
C THR A 43 -19.22 0.56 -25.04
N GLY A 44 -17.99 0.07 -25.22
CA GLY A 44 -17.53 -0.48 -26.50
C GLY A 44 -18.11 -1.85 -26.86
N ILE A 45 -18.77 -2.54 -25.91
CA ILE A 45 -19.14 -3.96 -26.05
C ILE A 45 -20.62 -4.16 -26.47
N ASN A 46 -21.50 -3.15 -26.38
CA ASN A 46 -22.88 -3.24 -26.87
C ASN A 46 -23.23 -2.05 -27.79
N LYS A 47 -23.55 -2.38 -29.05
CA LYS A 47 -23.86 -1.49 -30.20
C LYS A 47 -24.96 -0.45 -29.92
N GLY A 48 -24.84 0.70 -30.62
CA GLY A 48 -25.95 1.42 -31.26
C GLY A 48 -26.93 2.18 -30.34
N LYS A 49 -26.90 3.51 -30.45
CA LYS A 49 -27.73 4.51 -29.71
C LYS A 49 -27.41 4.57 -28.21
N LEU A 50 -26.52 5.50 -27.85
CA LEU A 50 -26.39 5.97 -26.48
C LEU A 50 -27.70 6.64 -26.06
N ASP A 51 -28.37 6.05 -25.08
CA ASP A 51 -29.43 6.69 -24.32
C ASP A 51 -28.79 7.69 -23.34
N GLU A 52 -29.11 8.98 -23.47
CA GLU A 52 -28.49 10.09 -22.73
C GLU A 52 -28.76 10.04 -21.21
N ASN A 53 -29.62 9.12 -20.74
CA ASN A 53 -30.06 9.04 -19.35
C ASN A 53 -29.36 7.97 -18.49
N ILE A 54 -28.42 7.18 -19.01
CA ILE A 54 -27.72 6.16 -18.20
C ILE A 54 -26.54 6.79 -17.43
N ARG A 55 -26.85 7.39 -16.27
CA ARG A 55 -25.86 7.78 -15.25
C ARG A 55 -25.35 6.51 -14.52
N VAL A 56 -24.37 5.82 -15.08
CA VAL A 56 -23.64 4.73 -14.39
C VAL A 56 -22.93 5.32 -13.17
N ARG A 57 -23.36 4.91 -11.97
CA ARG A 57 -22.76 5.32 -10.69
C ARG A 57 -21.76 4.24 -10.25
N TYR A 58 -20.54 4.65 -9.90
CA TYR A 58 -19.61 3.79 -9.18
C TYR A 58 -20.25 3.41 -7.83
N LYS A 59 -20.36 2.10 -7.53
CA LYS A 59 -21.19 1.61 -6.42
C LYS A 59 -20.58 1.88 -5.03
N PHE A 60 -19.26 2.07 -4.95
CA PHE A 60 -18.56 2.31 -3.68
C PHE A 60 -18.29 3.80 -3.45
N PRO A 61 -18.36 4.29 -2.20
CA PRO A 61 -18.04 5.68 -1.93
C PRO A 61 -16.56 6.00 -2.09
N TYR A 62 -16.32 7.29 -2.32
CA TYR A 62 -14.99 7.85 -2.30
C TYR A 62 -14.26 7.59 -0.97
N GLY A 63 -13.05 7.04 -1.05
CA GLY A 63 -12.22 6.74 0.13
C GLY A 63 -12.37 5.32 0.67
N ILE A 64 -13.20 4.48 0.05
CA ILE A 64 -13.12 3.02 0.20
C ILE A 64 -12.14 2.47 -0.84
N TRP A 65 -11.10 1.81 -0.37
CA TRP A 65 -10.02 1.26 -1.20
C TRP A 65 -9.89 -0.24 -1.00
N PHE A 66 -9.42 -0.93 -2.03
CA PHE A 66 -9.35 -2.37 -2.06
C PHE A 66 -7.92 -2.87 -2.23
N ARG A 67 -7.62 -4.04 -1.69
CA ARG A 67 -6.36 -4.74 -1.94
C ARG A 67 -6.61 -6.23 -2.08
N GLY A 68 -6.22 -6.79 -3.22
CA GLY A 68 -6.20 -8.22 -3.44
C GLY A 68 -4.90 -8.86 -2.96
N GLN A 69 -5.02 -10.03 -2.34
CA GLN A 69 -3.89 -10.87 -1.99
C GLN A 69 -4.15 -12.31 -2.42
N PRO A 70 -3.18 -12.96 -3.07
CA PRO A 70 -3.35 -14.33 -3.55
C PRO A 70 -3.35 -15.39 -2.44
N ARG A 71 -2.80 -15.08 -1.25
CA ARG A 71 -2.67 -16.00 -0.11
C ARG A 71 -2.94 -15.29 1.23
N CYS A 72 -3.32 -16.06 2.25
CA CYS A 72 -3.59 -15.56 3.61
C CYS A 72 -2.35 -15.12 4.40
N CYS A 73 -1.17 -15.65 4.06
CA CYS A 73 0.05 -15.46 4.86
C CYS A 73 0.69 -14.08 4.70
N PHE A 74 0.15 -13.22 3.84
CA PHE A 74 0.69 -11.87 3.64
C PHE A 74 0.06 -10.89 4.63
N ASN A 75 0.85 -10.45 5.61
CA ASN A 75 0.45 -9.35 6.47
C ASN A 75 0.22 -8.07 5.63
N LEU A 76 -0.75 -7.24 6.05
CA LEU A 76 -0.96 -5.88 5.53
C LEU A 76 0.14 -4.91 6.00
N GLU A 77 1.37 -5.26 5.67
CA GLU A 77 2.58 -4.55 6.03
C GLU A 77 3.36 -4.25 4.73
N PRO A 78 3.96 -3.07 4.58
CA PRO A 78 4.88 -2.79 3.48
C PRO A 78 6.07 -3.77 3.45
N THR A 79 6.58 -4.09 2.27
CA THR A 79 7.73 -5.02 2.10
C THR A 79 8.93 -4.61 2.95
N LEU A 80 9.17 -3.31 3.12
CA LEU A 80 10.24 -2.77 3.97
C LEU A 80 10.18 -3.30 5.41
N PHE A 81 8.99 -3.63 5.91
CA PHE A 81 8.77 -4.06 7.29
C PHE A 81 8.42 -5.55 7.43
N ARG A 82 8.30 -6.30 6.32
CA ARG A 82 8.00 -7.74 6.33
C ARG A 82 9.21 -8.61 6.67
N GLU A 83 10.41 -8.15 6.35
CA GLU A 83 11.63 -8.93 6.55
C GLU A 83 12.16 -8.79 7.98
N LYS A 84 11.67 -9.66 8.86
CA LYS A 84 12.47 -10.18 9.98
C LYS A 84 12.86 -11.61 9.63
N VAL A 85 13.66 -11.79 8.57
CA VAL A 85 14.13 -13.11 8.15
C VAL A 85 15.15 -13.59 9.19
N TYR A 86 14.75 -14.56 10.01
CA TYR A 86 15.69 -15.35 10.79
C TYR A 86 16.39 -16.31 9.81
N LYS A 87 17.64 -16.04 9.44
CA LYS A 87 18.48 -17.10 8.88
C LYS A 87 18.81 -18.05 10.03
N GLU A 88 18.09 -19.17 10.12
CA GLU A 88 18.73 -20.37 10.66
C GLU A 88 19.79 -20.80 9.65
N LEU A 89 21.06 -20.72 10.04
CA LEU A 89 22.12 -21.41 9.34
C LEU A 89 21.80 -22.90 9.45
N VAL A 90 21.16 -23.46 8.43
CA VAL A 90 20.97 -24.90 8.32
C VAL A 90 22.35 -25.50 8.12
N CYS A 91 22.95 -26.04 9.17
CA CYS A 91 24.06 -26.97 9.06
C CYS A 91 23.56 -28.20 8.29
N ARG A 92 23.73 -28.19 6.96
CA ARG A 92 23.76 -29.43 6.19
C ARG A 92 25.12 -30.06 6.44
N ASP A 93 25.24 -30.78 7.55
CA ASP A 93 26.15 -31.93 7.64
C ASP A 93 25.77 -32.79 8.86
N ARG A 94 25.16 -33.95 8.57
CA ARG A 94 25.05 -35.07 9.51
C ARG A 94 26.41 -35.78 9.58
N ILE A 95 27.45 -35.14 10.08
CA ILE A 95 28.69 -35.85 10.45
C ILE A 95 29.15 -35.38 11.83
N LYS A 96 29.18 -36.36 12.72
CA LYS A 96 29.53 -36.43 14.14
C LYS A 96 30.52 -35.38 14.66
N ASN A 97 30.13 -34.79 15.81
CA ASN A 97 30.99 -34.31 16.90
C ASN A 97 32.22 -33.47 16.49
N THR A 98 32.05 -32.16 16.39
CA THR A 98 32.96 -31.14 16.97
C THR A 98 32.33 -29.75 16.82
N ASN A 99 32.25 -29.03 17.95
CA ASN A 99 31.90 -27.61 18.10
C ASN A 99 30.66 -27.10 17.35
N CYS A 100 29.49 -27.20 18.00
CA CYS A 100 28.35 -26.35 17.66
C CYS A 100 28.75 -24.89 17.92
N ILE A 101 29.07 -24.15 16.87
CA ILE A 101 29.09 -22.68 16.94
C ILE A 101 27.63 -22.26 17.03
N ASP A 102 27.26 -21.58 18.12
CA ASP A 102 25.93 -21.02 18.32
C ASP A 102 25.44 -20.39 17.01
N GLY A 103 24.31 -20.90 16.50
CA GLY A 103 23.75 -20.45 15.22
C GLY A 103 23.56 -18.94 15.23
N ILE A 104 24.37 -18.22 14.46
CA ILE A 104 24.24 -16.77 14.30
C ILE A 104 22.87 -16.51 13.67
N ARG A 105 21.90 -16.08 14.49
CA ARG A 105 20.63 -15.51 14.02
C ARG A 105 20.95 -14.19 13.31
N THR A 106 21.26 -14.22 12.02
CA THR A 106 21.45 -13.00 11.25
C THR A 106 20.10 -12.35 10.99
N LEU A 107 19.78 -11.28 11.72
CA LEU A 107 18.67 -10.40 11.41
C LEU A 107 19.01 -9.65 10.12
N SER A 108 18.32 -9.94 9.03
CA SER A 108 18.40 -9.10 7.82
C SER A 108 17.34 -8.01 7.91
N TYR A 109 17.74 -6.75 7.84
CA TYR A 109 16.83 -5.61 7.74
C TYR A 109 17.29 -4.65 6.63
N TYR A 110 16.33 -4.01 5.99
CA TYR A 110 16.62 -3.00 4.97
C TYR A 110 16.98 -1.65 5.59
N THR A 111 18.11 -1.09 5.16
CA THR A 111 18.44 0.31 5.46
C THR A 111 17.71 1.23 4.47
N GLU A 112 16.46 1.58 4.77
CA GLU A 112 15.60 2.40 3.90
C GLU A 112 16.30 3.65 3.33
N THR A 113 16.98 4.42 4.18
CA THR A 113 17.72 5.62 3.77
C THR A 113 18.82 5.32 2.76
N SER A 114 19.55 4.22 2.95
CA SER A 114 20.63 3.83 2.04
C SER A 114 20.06 3.37 0.71
N MET A 115 18.99 2.56 0.72
CA MET A 115 18.31 2.13 -0.50
C MET A 115 17.79 3.33 -1.30
N LEU A 116 17.13 4.28 -0.63
CA LEU A 116 16.64 5.50 -1.27
C LEU A 116 17.78 6.29 -1.91
N LYS A 117 18.84 6.60 -1.16
CA LYS A 117 19.99 7.36 -1.68
C LYS A 117 20.67 6.65 -2.85
N HIS A 118 20.88 5.35 -2.72
CA HIS A 118 21.51 4.56 -3.78
C HIS A 118 20.63 4.45 -5.02
N PHE A 119 19.32 4.35 -4.86
CA PHE A 119 18.40 4.37 -5.98
C PHE A 119 18.43 5.72 -6.69
N MET A 120 18.35 6.84 -5.94
CA MET A 120 18.46 8.19 -6.50
C MET A 120 19.76 8.38 -7.28
N LEU A 121 20.91 7.96 -6.73
CA LEU A 121 22.22 8.11 -7.38
C LEU A 121 22.39 7.22 -8.62
N ARG A 122 21.70 6.08 -8.69
CA ARG A 122 21.80 5.12 -9.79
C ARG A 122 20.71 5.27 -10.84
N SER A 123 19.59 5.88 -10.49
CA SER A 123 18.51 6.12 -11.43
C SER A 123 18.97 7.13 -12.47
N ASN A 124 19.08 6.70 -13.71
CA ASN A 124 19.31 7.58 -14.86
C ASN A 124 17.97 8.19 -15.32
N ILE A 125 17.26 8.84 -14.40
CA ILE A 125 15.95 9.44 -14.64
C ILE A 125 16.11 10.95 -14.67
N ASP A 126 15.35 11.61 -15.55
CA ASP A 126 15.26 13.05 -15.59
C ASP A 126 14.74 13.58 -14.25
N TYR A 127 15.66 14.14 -13.44
CA TYR A 127 15.38 14.68 -12.12
C TYR A 127 14.29 15.76 -12.14
N LEU A 128 14.03 16.40 -13.29
CA LEU A 128 12.98 17.41 -13.45
C LEU A 128 11.56 16.86 -13.28
N LYS A 129 11.36 15.54 -13.27
CA LYS A 129 10.04 14.90 -13.11
C LYS A 129 9.71 14.53 -11.66
N ILE A 130 10.68 14.64 -10.74
CA ILE A 130 10.57 14.14 -9.37
C ILE A 130 10.66 15.30 -8.38
N ASP A 131 9.53 15.66 -7.78
CA ASP A 131 9.40 16.90 -7.00
C ASP A 131 9.59 16.67 -5.50
N SER A 132 9.52 15.41 -5.05
CA SER A 132 9.46 15.10 -3.62
C SER A 132 10.07 13.73 -3.28
N THR A 133 10.33 13.52 -1.99
CA THR A 133 10.72 12.20 -1.48
C THR A 133 9.62 11.16 -1.67
N LEU A 134 8.35 11.58 -1.67
CA LEU A 134 7.24 10.67 -1.93
C LEU A 134 7.29 10.13 -3.37
N ASP A 135 7.57 10.98 -4.36
CA ASP A 135 7.68 10.56 -5.76
C ASP A 135 8.79 9.53 -5.94
N TRP A 136 9.93 9.72 -5.27
CA TRP A 136 10.99 8.71 -5.22
C TRP A 136 10.52 7.38 -4.63
N LEU A 137 9.76 7.41 -3.53
CA LEU A 137 9.21 6.18 -2.93
C LEU A 137 8.22 5.48 -3.88
N CYS A 138 7.35 6.22 -4.57
CA CYS A 138 6.43 5.65 -5.55
C CYS A 138 7.19 4.97 -6.70
N LEU A 139 8.25 5.60 -7.19
CA LEU A 139 9.10 5.05 -8.24
C LEU A 139 9.89 3.82 -7.76
N MET A 140 10.46 3.86 -6.57
CA MET A 140 11.12 2.70 -5.95
C MET A 140 10.17 1.50 -5.85
N GLN A 141 8.93 1.72 -5.38
CA GLN A 141 7.90 0.69 -5.27
C GLN A 141 7.57 0.07 -6.63
N HIS A 142 7.49 0.89 -7.68
CA HIS A 142 7.23 0.45 -9.05
C HIS A 142 8.31 -0.54 -9.55
N HIS A 143 9.57 -0.29 -9.23
CA HIS A 143 10.72 -1.13 -9.56
C HIS A 143 11.02 -2.23 -8.53
N GLY A 144 10.11 -2.48 -7.58
CA GLY A 144 10.22 -3.59 -6.62
C GLY A 144 11.21 -3.36 -5.48
N ILE A 145 11.72 -2.14 -5.29
CA ILE A 145 12.54 -1.81 -4.14
C ILE A 145 11.62 -1.70 -2.91
N PRO A 146 11.95 -2.34 -1.77
CA PRO A 146 11.13 -2.26 -0.57
C PRO A 146 10.96 -0.82 -0.08
N THR A 147 9.70 -0.39 0.06
CA THR A 147 9.36 0.92 0.60
C THR A 147 8.36 0.81 1.75
N ARG A 148 8.13 1.94 2.43
CA ARG A 148 7.07 2.13 3.42
C ARG A 148 5.66 2.28 2.82
N LEU A 149 5.50 2.20 1.50
CA LEU A 149 4.21 2.22 0.82
C LEU A 149 3.60 0.82 0.82
N LEU A 150 2.29 0.76 1.00
CA LEU A 150 1.49 -0.43 0.76
C LEU A 150 0.43 -0.10 -0.28
N ASP A 151 0.39 -0.91 -1.35
CA ASP A 151 -0.48 -0.66 -2.50
C ASP A 151 -1.95 -0.99 -2.21
N TRP A 152 -2.83 -0.13 -2.65
CA TRP A 152 -4.28 -0.31 -2.70
C TRP A 152 -4.77 0.16 -4.07
N THR A 153 -6.02 -0.17 -4.42
CA THR A 153 -6.67 0.26 -5.64
C THR A 153 -8.04 0.83 -5.32
N GLU A 154 -8.47 1.83 -6.08
CA GLU A 154 -9.86 2.28 -6.01
C GLU A 154 -10.83 1.24 -6.57
N SER A 155 -10.38 0.32 -7.43
CA SER A 155 -11.22 -0.64 -8.15
C SER A 155 -11.22 -2.02 -7.49
N ILE A 156 -12.41 -2.47 -7.12
CA ILE A 156 -12.66 -3.83 -6.64
C ILE A 156 -12.24 -4.90 -7.66
N LEU A 157 -12.40 -4.65 -8.96
CA LEU A 157 -12.08 -5.63 -10.00
C LEU A 157 -10.56 -5.81 -10.13
N ILE A 158 -9.81 -4.71 -9.97
CA ILE A 158 -8.34 -4.74 -9.92
C ILE A 158 -7.88 -5.48 -8.65
N ALA A 159 -8.55 -5.28 -7.52
CA ALA A 159 -8.28 -6.05 -6.31
C ALA A 159 -8.60 -7.54 -6.49
N LEU A 160 -9.74 -7.91 -7.11
CA LEU A 160 -10.06 -9.29 -7.47
C LEU A 160 -8.97 -9.91 -8.33
N TYR A 161 -8.51 -9.20 -9.36
CA TYR A 161 -7.39 -9.63 -10.20
C TYR A 161 -6.15 -9.99 -9.38
N PHE A 162 -5.74 -9.14 -8.44
CA PHE A 162 -4.61 -9.45 -7.55
C PHE A 162 -4.90 -10.63 -6.59
N ALA A 163 -6.14 -10.78 -6.13
CA ALA A 163 -6.55 -11.87 -5.25
C ALA A 163 -6.55 -13.25 -5.94
N VAL A 164 -6.80 -13.29 -7.26
CA VAL A 164 -6.88 -14.53 -8.03
C VAL A 164 -5.68 -14.77 -8.95
N ARG A 165 -4.64 -13.94 -8.87
CA ARG A 165 -3.49 -14.00 -9.81
C ARG A 165 -2.66 -15.28 -9.71
N GLU A 166 -2.56 -15.89 -8.52
CA GLU A 166 -1.82 -17.14 -8.31
C GLU A 166 -2.70 -18.38 -8.45
N LYS A 167 -2.07 -19.57 -8.37
CA LYS A 167 -2.73 -20.88 -8.48
C LYS A 167 -3.84 -21.07 -7.45
N ASN A 168 -4.76 -21.97 -7.80
CA ASN A 168 -6.00 -22.26 -7.07
C ASN A 168 -5.80 -23.11 -5.79
N GLU A 169 -4.56 -23.49 -5.50
CA GLU A 169 -4.18 -24.35 -4.36
C GLU A 169 -4.49 -23.74 -2.99
N CYS A 170 -4.73 -22.42 -2.94
CA CYS A 170 -5.06 -21.70 -1.73
C CYS A 170 -6.10 -20.62 -2.01
N ASP A 171 -6.78 -20.19 -0.95
CA ASP A 171 -7.77 -19.11 -1.01
C ASP A 171 -7.11 -17.74 -1.24
N GLY A 172 -7.80 -16.87 -1.97
CA GLY A 172 -7.46 -15.47 -2.14
C GLY A 172 -8.18 -14.60 -1.13
N TYR A 173 -7.74 -13.35 -0.98
CA TYR A 173 -8.32 -12.42 -0.02
C TYR A 173 -8.44 -11.02 -0.64
N ILE A 174 -9.54 -10.34 -0.31
CA ILE A 174 -9.74 -8.93 -0.61
C ILE A 174 -9.86 -8.18 0.70
N PHE A 175 -9.09 -7.13 0.85
CA PHE A 175 -9.22 -6.19 1.94
C PHE A 175 -9.94 -4.95 1.45
N ALA A 176 -10.87 -4.43 2.25
CA ALA A 176 -11.51 -3.13 2.04
C ALA A 176 -11.11 -2.19 3.17
N LEU A 177 -10.57 -1.02 2.81
CA LEU A 177 -10.06 0.00 3.69
C LEU A 177 -10.89 1.28 3.56
N ASN A 178 -11.41 1.79 4.67
CA ASN A 178 -11.92 3.15 4.77
C ASN A 178 -10.78 4.10 5.14
N GLY A 179 -10.16 4.71 4.12
CA GLY A 179 -9.01 5.59 4.29
C GLY A 179 -9.34 6.86 5.10
N ALA A 180 -10.57 7.34 5.01
CA ALA A 180 -11.04 8.51 5.76
C ALA A 180 -11.11 8.22 7.27
N ARG A 181 -11.68 7.07 7.66
CA ARG A 181 -11.74 6.63 9.06
C ARG A 181 -10.35 6.38 9.62
N LEU A 182 -9.48 5.69 8.87
CA LEU A 182 -8.07 5.52 9.24
C LEU A 182 -7.42 6.88 9.56
N ASN A 183 -7.53 7.83 8.64
CA ASN A 183 -6.92 9.15 8.79
C ASN A 183 -7.50 9.99 9.93
N LYS A 184 -8.79 9.81 10.27
CA LYS A 184 -9.40 10.47 11.43
C LYS A 184 -8.71 10.08 12.74
N ILE A 185 -8.11 8.88 12.77
CA ILE A 185 -7.48 8.29 13.96
C ILE A 185 -5.97 8.58 13.97
N THR A 186 -5.30 8.54 12.81
CA THR A 186 -3.83 8.49 12.75
C THR A 186 -3.14 9.80 12.38
N ARG A 187 -3.88 10.82 11.95
CA ARG A 187 -3.30 12.09 11.50
C ARG A 187 -2.78 12.96 12.65
N ILE A 188 -1.77 13.75 12.30
CA ILE A 188 -1.10 14.77 13.12
C ILE A 188 -1.40 16.17 12.56
N GLY A 189 -1.62 16.27 11.24
CA GLY A 189 -1.97 17.51 10.57
C GLY A 189 -3.39 17.98 10.86
N LYS A 190 -3.63 19.28 10.62
CA LYS A 190 -4.98 19.85 10.61
C LYS A 190 -5.83 19.16 9.53
N PRO A 191 -6.99 18.57 9.87
CA PRO A 191 -7.80 17.83 8.90
C PRO A 191 -8.47 18.81 7.92
N ARG A 192 -7.80 19.12 6.81
CA ARG A 192 -8.40 19.88 5.69
C ARG A 192 -9.29 19.04 4.79
N LYS A 193 -8.94 17.77 4.62
CA LYS A 193 -9.62 16.77 3.78
C LYS A 193 -9.63 15.44 4.52
N ALA A 194 -10.63 14.60 4.25
CA ALA A 194 -10.72 13.27 4.87
C ALA A 194 -9.54 12.35 4.44
N LEU A 195 -9.14 12.41 3.18
CA LEU A 195 -7.98 11.72 2.63
C LEU A 195 -6.79 12.68 2.52
N CYS A 196 -5.59 12.17 2.79
CA CYS A 196 -4.36 12.92 2.56
C CYS A 196 -4.05 12.98 1.07
N THR A 197 -3.38 14.05 0.67
CA THR A 197 -2.81 14.29 -0.67
C THR A 197 -1.29 14.39 -0.56
N PRO A 198 -0.52 14.38 -1.67
CA PRO A 198 0.95 14.36 -1.60
C PRO A 198 1.56 15.52 -0.81
N ASP A 199 0.91 16.69 -0.84
CA ASP A 199 1.28 17.90 -0.11
C ASP A 199 0.88 17.87 1.38
N SER A 200 0.00 16.95 1.80
CA SER A 200 -0.44 16.88 3.20
C SER A 200 0.76 16.66 4.14
N VAL A 201 0.82 17.43 5.23
CA VAL A 201 1.94 17.38 6.20
C VAL A 201 2.21 15.96 6.72
N ASP A 202 1.16 15.16 6.90
CA ASP A 202 1.24 13.77 7.33
C ASP A 202 2.00 12.88 6.36
N VAL A 203 1.84 13.14 5.05
CA VAL A 203 2.51 12.43 3.95
C VAL A 203 3.95 12.90 3.85
N VAL A 204 4.18 14.22 3.86
CA VAL A 204 5.52 14.81 3.81
C VAL A 204 6.39 14.27 4.95
N LEU A 205 5.90 14.29 6.19
CA LEU A 205 6.66 13.80 7.34
C LEU A 205 7.02 12.32 7.22
N ARG A 206 6.06 11.47 6.85
CA ARG A 206 6.30 10.02 6.71
C ARG A 206 7.16 9.69 5.50
N ALA A 207 7.08 10.47 4.42
CA ALA A 207 8.01 10.34 3.32
C ALA A 207 9.42 10.72 3.76
N GLU A 208 9.60 11.84 4.49
CA GLU A 208 10.90 12.29 4.98
C GLU A 208 11.51 11.40 6.06
N LEU A 209 10.70 10.59 6.76
CA LEU A 209 11.22 9.53 7.60
C LEU A 209 12.11 8.58 6.79
N SER A 210 11.84 8.33 5.50
CA SER A 210 12.71 7.50 4.66
C SER A 210 14.15 8.02 4.55
N ASN A 211 14.36 9.33 4.77
CA ASN A 211 15.66 9.98 4.78
C ASN A 211 16.27 10.17 6.18
N ALA A 212 15.59 9.74 7.24
CA ALA A 212 15.97 10.00 8.62
C ALA A 212 16.11 8.72 9.44
N HIS A 213 17.01 8.74 10.44
CA HIS A 213 17.19 7.63 11.39
C HIS A 213 16.78 7.99 12.82
N SER A 214 16.65 9.30 13.10
CA SER A 214 16.23 9.86 14.38
C SER A 214 15.41 11.12 14.15
N LEU A 215 14.77 11.61 15.21
CA LEU A 215 14.06 12.89 15.16
C LEU A 215 15.01 14.05 14.84
N LYS A 216 16.24 14.04 15.36
CA LYS A 216 17.30 15.03 15.05
C LYS A 216 17.56 15.09 13.55
N THR A 217 17.77 13.94 12.90
CA THR A 217 18.06 13.87 11.46
C THR A 217 16.86 14.29 10.63
N LEU A 218 15.65 13.89 11.02
CA LEU A 218 14.42 14.31 10.36
C LEU A 218 14.31 15.84 10.31
N ILE A 219 14.53 16.50 11.45
CA ILE A 219 14.43 17.95 11.57
C ILE A 219 15.52 18.65 10.76
N SER A 220 16.74 18.12 10.79
CA SER A 220 17.84 18.62 9.96
C SER A 220 17.49 18.56 8.46
N ASN A 221 16.90 17.44 8.00
CA ASN A 221 16.48 17.27 6.62
C ASN A 221 15.33 18.24 6.25
N LEU A 222 14.33 18.39 7.12
CA LEU A 222 13.23 19.34 6.91
C LEU A 222 13.73 20.78 6.79
N ARG A 223 14.75 21.18 7.57
CA ARG A 223 15.41 22.49 7.44
C ARG A 223 16.11 22.64 6.11
N LYS A 224 16.95 21.66 5.72
CA LYS A 224 17.68 21.68 4.46
C LYS A 224 16.77 21.77 3.24
N LYS A 225 15.57 21.18 3.31
CA LYS A 225 14.56 21.21 2.26
C LYS A 225 13.58 22.39 2.36
N ASN A 226 13.79 23.33 3.29
CA ASN A 226 12.87 24.45 3.55
C ASN A 226 11.42 24.03 3.89
N LEU A 227 11.22 22.82 4.40
CA LEU A 227 9.90 22.28 4.76
C LEU A 227 9.51 22.56 6.21
N LEU A 228 10.45 22.99 7.06
CA LEU A 228 10.20 23.11 8.51
C LEU A 228 9.06 24.08 8.85
N ASN A 229 9.02 25.25 8.22
CA ASN A 229 7.99 26.25 8.48
C ASN A 229 6.61 25.72 8.07
N TYR A 230 6.52 25.16 6.86
CA TYR A 230 5.32 24.50 6.36
C TYR A 230 4.81 23.43 7.33
N VAL A 231 5.69 22.55 7.80
CA VAL A 231 5.35 21.50 8.76
C VAL A 231 4.80 22.10 10.06
N CYS A 232 5.47 23.12 10.62
CA CYS A 232 5.03 23.77 11.86
C CYS A 232 3.66 24.45 11.74
N GLU A 233 3.33 25.03 10.59
CA GLU A 233 2.06 25.74 10.39
C GLU A 233 0.86 24.80 10.24
N ASN A 234 1.11 23.56 9.77
CA ASN A 234 0.08 22.61 9.37
C ASN A 234 -0.17 21.47 10.37
N ILE A 235 0.57 21.43 11.48
CA ILE A 235 0.37 20.47 12.56
C ILE A 235 -0.52 21.06 13.66
N THR A 236 -1.27 20.22 14.37
CA THR A 236 -2.09 20.63 15.52
C THR A 236 -1.35 20.54 16.86
N ASP A 237 -0.30 19.72 16.94
CA ASP A 237 0.47 19.47 18.15
C ASP A 237 1.43 20.63 18.48
N LEU A 238 1.06 21.42 19.49
CA LEU A 238 1.83 22.59 19.94
C LEU A 238 3.20 22.23 20.49
N ASP A 239 3.36 21.05 21.11
CA ASP A 239 4.64 20.60 21.65
C ASP A 239 5.59 20.16 20.53
N LEU A 240 5.07 19.56 19.45
CA LEU A 240 5.84 19.34 18.24
C LEU A 240 6.29 20.67 17.63
N ILE A 241 5.39 21.65 17.50
CA ILE A 241 5.73 22.96 16.93
C ILE A 241 6.84 23.62 17.75
N LYS A 242 6.71 23.62 19.09
CA LYS A 242 7.74 24.14 20.00
C LYS A 242 9.07 23.43 19.80
N LYS A 243 9.08 22.09 19.66
CA LYS A 243 10.30 21.32 19.40
C LYS A 243 10.90 21.68 18.05
N LEU A 244 10.15 21.57 16.95
CA LEU A 244 10.61 21.92 15.60
C LEU A 244 11.23 23.32 15.53
N LYS A 245 10.62 24.30 16.20
CA LYS A 245 11.11 25.69 16.31
C LYS A 245 12.28 25.85 17.29
N GLY A 246 12.29 25.07 18.38
CA GLY A 246 13.19 25.18 19.52
C GLY A 246 14.53 24.44 19.40
N PHE A 247 14.76 23.63 18.36
CA PHE A 247 16.08 23.05 18.09
C PHE A 247 17.10 24.15 17.71
N LYS A 248 17.61 24.90 18.68
CA LYS A 248 18.88 25.63 18.56
C LYS A 248 20.00 24.60 18.75
N THR A 249 20.86 24.44 17.76
CA THR A 249 22.12 23.70 17.92
C THR A 249 23.02 24.53 18.83
N TYR A 250 23.01 24.25 20.13
CA TYR A 250 24.03 24.72 21.07
C TYR A 250 24.49 23.52 21.89
N ASN A 251 25.75 23.13 21.68
CA ASN A 251 26.50 22.04 22.31
C ASN A 251 25.84 20.65 22.24
N ASN A 252 26.60 19.71 21.66
CA ASN A 252 26.29 18.34 21.24
C ASN A 252 25.36 17.41 22.07
N ASP A 253 24.79 17.80 23.19
CA ASP A 253 23.89 16.97 23.99
C ASP A 253 22.44 17.46 23.89
N LEU A 254 21.61 16.63 23.25
CA LEU A 254 20.20 16.87 23.01
C LEU A 254 19.38 16.38 24.20
N VAL A 255 18.86 17.29 25.02
CA VAL A 255 17.92 16.93 26.08
C VAL A 255 16.49 17.01 25.55
N LEU A 256 15.80 15.86 25.54
CA LEU A 256 14.38 15.75 25.18
C LEU A 256 13.53 16.00 26.43
N GLU A 257 12.99 17.22 26.60
CA GLU A 257 11.98 17.50 27.64
C GLU A 257 10.56 17.59 27.04
N GLY A 258 9.57 17.03 27.75
CA GLY A 258 8.13 17.07 27.41
C GLY A 258 7.54 15.74 26.91
N ASN A 259 6.22 15.69 26.70
CA ASN A 259 5.45 14.50 26.30
C ASN A 259 5.68 14.10 24.82
N VAL A 260 6.93 13.76 24.45
CA VAL A 260 7.35 13.35 23.07
C VAL A 260 6.70 12.04 22.65
N LYS A 261 6.23 11.26 23.63
CA LYS A 261 5.78 9.88 23.48
C LYS A 261 4.59 9.78 22.53
N ASP A 262 3.54 10.57 22.77
CA ASP A 262 2.29 10.50 21.99
C ASP A 262 2.50 10.88 20.52
N LEU A 263 3.41 11.81 20.25
CA LEU A 263 3.76 12.19 18.89
C LEU A 263 4.52 11.09 18.16
N ILE A 264 5.59 10.55 18.76
CA ILE A 264 6.39 9.52 18.09
C ILE A 264 5.49 8.30 17.83
N VAL A 265 4.56 8.02 18.74
CA VAL A 265 3.49 7.02 18.53
C VAL A 265 2.64 7.41 17.31
N LYS A 266 2.09 8.62 17.24
CA LYS A 266 1.30 9.03 16.06
C LYS A 266 2.10 8.96 14.75
N LEU A 267 3.38 9.34 14.77
CA LEU A 267 4.29 9.23 13.61
C LEU A 267 4.60 7.79 13.22
N SER A 268 4.36 6.80 14.09
CA SER A 268 4.49 5.38 13.77
C SER A 268 3.25 4.77 13.13
N LEU A 269 2.10 5.43 13.28
CA LEU A 269 0.83 4.98 12.68
C LEU A 269 0.80 5.20 11.16
N PRO A 270 0.14 4.33 10.39
CA PRO A 270 -0.04 4.51 8.96
C PRO A 270 -1.11 5.57 8.64
N ILE A 271 -1.01 6.17 7.46
CA ILE A 271 -2.05 7.06 6.91
C ILE A 271 -2.47 6.58 5.52
N ALA A 272 -3.68 6.90 5.11
CA ALA A 272 -4.19 6.74 3.76
C ALA A 272 -3.96 8.03 2.96
N PHE A 273 -3.37 7.95 1.76
CA PHE A 273 -3.23 9.11 0.89
C PHE A 273 -3.49 8.80 -0.59
N PHE A 274 -3.94 9.82 -1.31
CA PHE A 274 -4.17 9.80 -2.74
C PHE A 274 -2.91 10.30 -3.47
N PRO A 275 -2.25 9.51 -4.31
CA PRO A 275 -1.03 9.92 -5.01
C PRO A 275 -1.34 10.79 -6.24
N ALA A 276 -0.38 11.62 -6.65
CA ALA A 276 -0.34 12.09 -8.04
C ALA A 276 0.12 10.90 -8.89
N ARG A 277 -0.79 10.29 -9.68
CA ARG A 277 -0.51 9.11 -10.51
C ARG A 277 0.38 9.50 -11.71
N LYS A 278 1.65 9.78 -11.44
CA LYS A 278 2.62 10.28 -12.43
C LYS A 278 3.07 9.22 -13.45
N ASN A 279 2.86 7.94 -13.16
CA ASN A 279 3.25 6.82 -14.03
C ASN A 279 2.00 6.04 -14.48
N ASP A 280 2.00 5.59 -15.75
CA ASP A 280 0.91 4.86 -16.38
C ASP A 280 0.48 3.60 -15.62
N ARG A 281 1.41 2.87 -15.00
CA ARG A 281 1.07 1.71 -14.18
C ARG A 281 0.19 2.09 -13.01
N MET A 282 0.47 3.23 -12.37
CA MET A 282 -0.36 3.72 -11.27
C MET A 282 -1.74 4.14 -11.74
N ALA A 283 -1.84 4.71 -12.96
CA ALA A 283 -3.10 5.06 -13.60
C ALA A 283 -3.92 3.80 -13.92
N ASN A 284 -3.34 2.83 -14.61
CA ASN A 284 -3.99 1.59 -15.02
C ASN A 284 -4.45 0.74 -13.82
N GLN A 285 -3.68 0.75 -12.73
CA GLN A 285 -4.02 0.01 -11.51
C GLN A 285 -4.96 0.80 -10.58
N LEU A 286 -5.30 2.05 -10.93
CA LEU A 286 -6.02 2.99 -10.08
C LEU A 286 -5.42 3.04 -8.66
N SER A 287 -4.08 3.14 -8.61
CA SER A 287 -3.32 3.00 -7.37
C SER A 287 -3.64 4.11 -6.37
N VAL A 288 -3.80 3.70 -5.13
CA VAL A 288 -3.85 4.52 -3.91
C VAL A 288 -3.00 3.83 -2.86
N PHE A 289 -2.58 4.53 -1.81
CA PHE A 289 -1.61 3.95 -0.88
C PHE A 289 -1.94 4.23 0.57
N THR A 290 -1.54 3.30 1.42
CA THR A 290 -1.22 3.62 2.80
C THR A 290 0.28 3.83 2.95
N LEU A 291 0.66 4.88 3.67
CA LEU A 291 2.04 5.23 3.97
C LEU A 291 2.31 4.96 5.44
N SER A 292 3.17 3.98 5.71
CA SER A 292 3.53 3.60 7.06
C SER A 292 4.46 4.63 7.71
N GLY A 293 4.23 4.83 9.00
CA GLY A 293 5.06 5.63 9.87
C GLY A 293 6.27 4.87 10.41
N GLY A 294 6.94 5.46 11.40
CA GLY A 294 7.90 4.74 12.24
C GLY A 294 9.17 4.29 11.51
N LYS A 295 9.96 3.46 12.21
CA LYS A 295 11.19 2.83 11.70
C LYS A 295 11.39 1.46 12.30
N ALA A 296 11.87 0.53 11.48
CA ALA A 296 12.44 -0.72 11.97
C ALA A 296 13.91 -0.48 12.35
N TYR A 297 14.31 -1.00 13.51
CA TYR A 297 15.68 -0.93 14.02
C TYR A 297 16.17 -2.35 14.36
N ASP A 298 17.49 -2.52 14.36
CA ASP A 298 18.08 -3.65 15.07
C ASP A 298 17.88 -3.47 16.59
N LYS A 299 17.51 -4.55 17.28
CA LYS A 299 17.33 -4.55 18.74
C LYS A 299 18.61 -4.15 19.49
N GLU A 300 19.78 -4.39 18.92
CA GLU A 300 21.06 -3.94 19.51
C GLU A 300 21.29 -2.43 19.34
N ILE A 301 20.86 -1.86 18.20
CA ILE A 301 20.90 -0.40 17.98
C ILE A 301 19.99 0.31 18.98
N VAL A 302 18.80 -0.23 19.28
CA VAL A 302 17.88 0.36 20.26
C VAL A 302 18.52 0.51 21.65
N LYS A 303 19.37 -0.44 22.08
CA LYS A 303 20.08 -0.37 23.38
C LYS A 303 21.07 0.81 23.45
N ASN A 304 21.66 1.20 22.32
CA ASN A 304 22.72 2.21 22.28
C ASN A 304 22.21 3.64 22.05
N PHE A 305 21.02 3.84 21.47
CA PHE A 305 20.52 5.16 21.05
C PHE A 305 19.47 5.80 21.99
N GLY A 306 18.98 5.09 23.01
CA GLY A 306 18.05 5.64 24.03
C GLY A 306 16.74 6.22 23.46
N ASN A 307 16.10 7.15 24.20
CA ASN A 307 14.77 7.74 23.92
C ASN A 307 14.65 8.60 22.63
N SER A 308 15.66 8.62 21.75
CA SER A 308 15.75 9.46 20.55
C SER A 308 15.30 8.77 19.25
N ILE A 309 14.94 7.49 19.34
CA ILE A 309 14.53 6.65 18.21
C ILE A 309 13.03 6.77 17.90
N PHE A 310 12.65 6.49 16.65
CA PHE A 310 11.24 6.34 16.31
C PHE A 310 10.69 5.02 16.84
N TYR A 311 9.36 4.92 17.04
CA TYR A 311 8.73 3.63 17.32
C TYR A 311 8.72 2.73 16.08
N GLU A 312 8.60 1.42 16.30
CA GLU A 312 8.32 0.46 15.23
C GLU A 312 7.01 0.84 14.50
N PRO A 313 6.95 0.63 13.17
CA PRO A 313 5.74 0.90 12.40
C PRO A 313 4.59 0.04 12.92
N LYS A 314 3.40 0.64 13.06
CA LYS A 314 2.21 -0.10 13.46
C LYS A 314 1.47 -0.67 12.26
N GLY A 315 1.07 -1.94 12.35
CA GLY A 315 0.32 -2.61 11.28
C GLY A 315 -1.14 -2.16 11.20
N LEU A 316 -1.75 -2.24 10.01
CA LEU A 316 -3.17 -1.87 9.82
C LEU A 316 -4.13 -2.80 10.58
N VAL A 317 -3.85 -4.11 10.56
CA VAL A 317 -4.68 -5.12 11.25
C VAL A 317 -4.58 -4.96 12.77
N GLU A 318 -3.37 -4.72 13.27
CA GLU A 318 -3.11 -4.44 14.69
C GLU A 318 -3.89 -3.20 15.13
N LEU A 319 -3.77 -2.10 14.39
CA LEU A 319 -4.46 -0.85 14.70
C LEU A 319 -5.99 -0.98 14.66
N ASP A 320 -6.56 -1.67 13.65
CA ASP A 320 -8.02 -1.87 13.56
C ASP A 320 -8.53 -2.76 14.72
N ASN A 321 -7.74 -3.72 15.18
CA ASN A 321 -8.10 -4.59 16.31
C ASN A 321 -8.11 -3.84 17.65
N GLU A 322 -7.21 -2.89 17.88
CA GLU A 322 -7.19 -2.12 19.14
C GLU A 322 -8.43 -1.24 19.31
N ILE A 323 -9.02 -0.78 18.22
CA ILE A 323 -10.25 0.02 18.21
C ILE A 323 -11.44 -0.76 18.78
N LYS A 324 -11.41 -2.10 18.78
CA LYS A 324 -12.48 -2.95 19.32
C LYS A 324 -12.77 -2.67 20.80
N ASN A 325 -11.79 -2.14 21.54
CA ASN A 325 -11.93 -1.85 22.96
C ASN A 325 -12.55 -0.47 23.25
N GLU A 326 -12.88 0.33 22.23
CA GLU A 326 -13.39 1.69 22.35
C GLU A 326 -14.93 1.76 22.25
N PRO A 327 -15.58 2.74 22.93
CA PRO A 327 -16.98 3.05 22.68
C PRO A 327 -17.22 3.40 21.21
N ASN A 328 -18.35 2.97 20.64
CA ASN A 328 -18.69 3.15 19.22
C ASN A 328 -17.69 2.53 18.22
N TYR A 329 -17.04 1.41 18.57
CA TYR A 329 -16.01 0.78 17.72
C TYR A 329 -16.48 0.46 16.29
N LEU A 330 -17.76 0.11 16.08
CA LEU A 330 -18.29 -0.20 14.75
C LEU A 330 -18.17 1.00 13.78
N SER A 331 -18.41 2.23 14.24
CA SER A 331 -18.25 3.45 13.43
C SER A 331 -16.79 3.88 13.28
N ARG A 332 -15.87 3.25 14.04
CA ARG A 332 -14.42 3.50 14.02
C ARG A 332 -13.62 2.44 13.28
N LYS A 333 -14.18 1.24 13.08
CA LYS A 333 -13.58 0.19 12.27
C LYS A 333 -13.37 0.70 10.85
N PHE A 334 -12.18 0.48 10.32
CA PHE A 334 -11.77 0.98 9.01
C PHE A 334 -11.29 -0.12 8.08
N LEU A 335 -11.14 -1.36 8.54
CA LEU A 335 -10.66 -2.47 7.73
C LEU A 335 -11.63 -3.67 7.73
N LYS A 336 -11.93 -4.21 6.55
CA LYS A 336 -12.61 -5.51 6.39
C LYS A 336 -11.80 -6.43 5.49
N CYS A 337 -11.97 -7.74 5.67
CA CYS A 337 -11.31 -8.79 4.89
C CYS A 337 -12.36 -9.79 4.41
N PHE A 338 -12.25 -10.17 3.14
CA PHE A 338 -13.18 -11.05 2.44
C PHE A 338 -12.38 -12.19 1.81
N LYS A 339 -12.88 -13.41 1.97
CA LYS A 339 -12.24 -14.62 1.45
C LYS A 339 -12.77 -14.94 0.06
N ILE A 340 -11.85 -15.26 -0.86
CA ILE A 340 -12.16 -15.76 -2.20
C ILE A 340 -11.75 -17.24 -2.24
N PRO A 341 -12.71 -18.17 -2.33
CA PRO A 341 -12.42 -19.60 -2.43
C PRO A 341 -11.45 -19.93 -3.57
N GLY A 342 -10.47 -20.79 -3.29
CA GLY A 342 -9.42 -21.18 -4.23
C GLY A 342 -9.96 -21.79 -5.53
N ASP A 343 -11.00 -22.61 -5.43
CA ASP A 343 -11.71 -23.28 -6.54
C ASP A 343 -12.38 -22.29 -7.51
N SER A 344 -12.78 -21.11 -7.01
CA SER A 344 -13.45 -20.06 -7.77
C SER A 344 -12.46 -19.17 -8.55
N LYS A 345 -11.16 -19.19 -8.19
CA LYS A 345 -10.14 -18.29 -8.76
C LYS A 345 -10.01 -18.37 -10.28
N LEU A 346 -10.07 -19.58 -10.86
CA LEU A 346 -9.93 -19.75 -12.31
C LEU A 346 -11.09 -19.08 -13.06
N LYS A 347 -12.33 -19.33 -12.63
CA LYS A 347 -13.52 -18.75 -13.23
C LYS A 347 -13.50 -17.23 -13.16
N ILE A 348 -13.17 -16.67 -11.99
CA ILE A 348 -13.05 -15.22 -11.79
C ILE A 348 -11.97 -14.63 -12.70
N ARG A 349 -10.81 -15.30 -12.84
CA ARG A 349 -9.71 -14.83 -13.69
C ARG A 349 -10.11 -14.77 -15.17
N GLU A 350 -10.83 -15.78 -15.66
CA GLU A 350 -11.35 -15.80 -17.04
C GLU A 350 -12.41 -14.71 -17.26
N GLN A 351 -13.31 -14.50 -16.30
CA GLN A 351 -14.30 -13.42 -16.36
C GLN A 351 -13.62 -12.04 -16.36
N LEU A 352 -12.61 -11.82 -15.51
CA LEU A 352 -11.80 -10.60 -15.49
C LEU A 352 -11.09 -10.34 -16.83
N LYS A 353 -10.52 -11.39 -17.43
CA LYS A 353 -9.90 -11.30 -18.76
C LYS A 353 -10.90 -10.85 -19.82
N ARG A 354 -12.13 -11.38 -19.81
CA ARG A 354 -13.21 -11.01 -20.75
C ARG A 354 -13.64 -9.55 -20.63
N VAL A 355 -13.53 -8.95 -19.44
CA VAL A 355 -13.81 -7.52 -19.20
C VAL A 355 -12.56 -6.64 -19.32
N GLY A 356 -11.45 -7.15 -19.86
CA GLY A 356 -10.23 -6.37 -20.14
C GLY A 356 -9.28 -6.20 -18.95
N ILE A 357 -9.45 -6.97 -17.88
CA ILE A 357 -8.56 -6.94 -16.70
C ILE A 357 -7.64 -8.15 -16.74
N HIS A 358 -6.39 -7.93 -17.16
CA HIS A 358 -5.37 -8.96 -17.34
C HIS A 358 -3.95 -8.38 -17.18
N ASP A 359 -2.91 -9.24 -17.18
CA ASP A 359 -1.50 -8.83 -17.02
C ASP A 359 -1.15 -7.62 -17.92
N GLY A 360 -1.48 -7.70 -19.22
CA GLY A 360 -1.20 -6.63 -20.18
C GLY A 360 -1.94 -5.30 -19.94
N SER A 361 -3.11 -5.26 -19.30
CA SER A 361 -3.77 -3.98 -19.00
C SER A 361 -3.25 -3.38 -17.69
N MET A 362 -2.84 -4.22 -16.74
CA MET A 362 -2.36 -3.80 -15.43
C MET A 362 -0.90 -3.33 -15.42
N TYR A 363 -0.08 -3.78 -16.37
CA TYR A 363 1.36 -3.52 -16.40
C TYR A 363 1.80 -3.00 -17.77
N PRO A 364 1.83 -1.67 -18.00
CA PRO A 364 2.17 -1.07 -19.29
C PRO A 364 3.64 -1.25 -19.69
N GLU A 365 4.53 -1.63 -18.77
CA GLU A 365 5.96 -1.76 -19.05
C GLU A 365 6.25 -2.88 -20.05
N LEU A 366 7.24 -2.65 -20.93
CA LEU A 366 7.53 -3.52 -22.07
C LEU A 366 7.85 -4.95 -21.67
N GLU A 367 8.50 -5.17 -20.53
CA GLU A 367 8.81 -6.51 -20.03
C GLU A 367 7.54 -7.31 -19.72
N TYR A 368 6.53 -6.66 -19.14
CA TYR A 368 5.24 -7.30 -18.85
C TYR A 368 4.44 -7.50 -20.13
N GLN A 369 4.45 -6.54 -21.05
CA GLN A 369 3.81 -6.70 -22.37
C GLN A 369 4.41 -7.86 -23.15
N ALA A 370 5.74 -7.95 -23.22
CA ALA A 370 6.44 -9.04 -23.90
C ALA A 370 6.10 -10.40 -23.28
N ASN A 371 6.08 -10.49 -21.95
CA ASN A 371 5.68 -11.72 -21.24
C ASN A 371 4.20 -12.07 -21.49
N TYR A 372 3.31 -11.08 -21.53
CA TYR A 372 1.89 -11.29 -21.82
C TYR A 372 1.68 -11.82 -23.25
N ILE A 373 2.35 -11.22 -24.24
CA ILE A 373 2.31 -11.67 -25.65
C ILE A 373 2.84 -13.11 -25.74
N LYS A 374 4.01 -13.41 -25.16
CA LYS A 374 4.57 -14.78 -25.15
C LYS A 374 3.58 -15.81 -24.62
N LYS A 375 2.82 -15.48 -23.56
CA LYS A 375 1.79 -16.37 -23.01
C LYS A 375 0.60 -16.56 -23.94
N GLN A 376 0.15 -15.51 -24.64
CA GLN A 376 -1.00 -15.61 -25.56
C GLN A 376 -0.68 -16.44 -26.81
N TRP A 377 0.57 -16.46 -27.25
CA TRP A 377 1.01 -17.17 -28.45
C TRP A 377 1.76 -18.47 -28.13
N ARG A 378 1.66 -18.96 -26.90
CA ARG A 378 2.19 -20.27 -26.52
C ARG A 378 1.13 -21.32 -26.83
N ILE A 379 1.38 -22.12 -27.87
CA ILE A 379 0.58 -23.30 -28.18
C ILE A 379 0.94 -24.38 -27.15
N ILE A 380 -0.06 -24.90 -26.44
CA ILE A 380 0.12 -26.02 -25.52
C ILE A 380 -0.55 -27.23 -26.16
N GLU A 381 0.23 -28.28 -26.38
CA GLU A 381 -0.30 -29.59 -26.79
C GLU A 381 -0.83 -30.26 -25.53
N ASP A 382 -2.11 -30.64 -25.53
CA ASP A 382 -2.73 -31.36 -24.43
C ASP A 382 -2.28 -32.84 -24.40
N GLU A 383 -2.69 -33.57 -23.37
CA GLU A 383 -2.33 -34.99 -23.21
C GLU A 383 -2.88 -35.89 -24.34
N ASN A 384 -3.78 -35.36 -25.17
CA ASN A 384 -4.41 -36.05 -26.31
C ASN A 384 -3.82 -35.63 -27.67
N GLY A 385 -2.82 -34.74 -27.70
CA GLY A 385 -2.22 -34.24 -28.95
C GLY A 385 -3.02 -33.14 -29.64
N GLU A 386 -3.99 -32.52 -28.94
CA GLU A 386 -4.73 -31.36 -29.43
C GLU A 386 -4.04 -30.06 -28.98
N TYR A 387 -3.98 -29.09 -29.90
CA TYR A 387 -3.39 -27.78 -29.63
C TYR A 387 -4.43 -26.84 -29.00
N ILE A 388 -4.15 -26.34 -27.79
CA ILE A 388 -4.97 -25.36 -27.04
C ILE A 388 -4.33 -23.97 -27.07
#